data_AF-A0A323ULK4-F1
#
_entry.id   AF-A0A323ULK4-F1
#
_cell.length_a   1.000
_cell.length_b   1.000
_cell.length_c   1.000
_cell.angle_alpha   90.00
_cell.angle_beta   90.00
_cell.angle_gamma   90.00
#
_symmetry.space_group_name_H-M   'P 1'
#
loop_
_entity.id
_entity.type
_entity.pdbx_description
1 polymer ?
#
loop_
_entity_poly.entity_id
_entity_poly.type
_entity_poly.pdbx_seq_one_letter_code
_entity_poly.pdbx_strand_id
1 'polypeptide(L)'
;MQYMQYRPRQFNAGLSLIVDPAPQQEPDFKLDDPGVYKGWDALIMPANGSYVAYTSSDNMLELYLNREARVGLVWYGSPTDRPSWMSDWAPGSTVKAGGKTYTVFLKNLPAGRNLLQGIDRKAGRIYTVLLAEKDGTPTPTPATPSGQPVPQPNTTCPDWVHDQYVVQGHDGKIYRTWHPQIDPVYWCYFGHEHGSDPSQLPALKAAMDRGDLRPAFGYVSTKAQKDETHQGFKLFAYDDRQGHNWLIQFHIGTGGRGRLCTRFHEYNVWVVDSRTTELLADLHYMTDTGPALDASATGTPDDPSKANTTRYKPAECPENLNIPMSNDQGRRRIPRIDRNGYETWQPSLPSTLGFFGGRGYNTDNPQTRCSSSYDAQGNPTCDQMIRSPSDYDWGENRWFIVADGATTGFGIDASKALATGVFYTDTTGTQLVSSSDPTAVRQYIKPGLFVRHLTEDRWIPYDGWWVEYRPVPAGAVNFESHNLEHSLQVPN
;
A
#
# COMPACT_ATOMS: atom_id res chain seq x y z
N MET A 1 -0.78 4.82 -15.42
CA MET A 1 0.43 5.30 -16.13
C MET A 1 1.62 4.78 -15.35
N GLN A 2 2.31 3.76 -15.87
CA GLN A 2 3.62 3.36 -15.33
C GLN A 2 4.63 4.49 -15.65
N TYR A 3 5.64 4.72 -14.79
CA TYR A 3 6.81 5.59 -15.08
C TYR A 3 6.62 7.13 -15.03
N MET A 4 5.89 7.69 -14.06
CA MET A 4 5.99 9.13 -13.74
C MET A 4 7.03 9.37 -12.64
N GLN A 5 7.79 10.45 -12.70
CA GLN A 5 8.75 10.83 -11.66
C GLN A 5 8.59 12.29 -11.26
N TYR A 6 8.29 12.54 -9.99
CA TYR A 6 8.28 13.87 -9.42
C TYR A 6 9.65 14.19 -8.77
N ARG A 7 10.18 15.36 -9.10
CA ARG A 7 11.53 15.86 -8.78
C ARG A 7 11.40 17.26 -8.16
N PRO A 8 11.06 17.37 -6.87
CA PRO A 8 10.85 18.65 -6.25
C PRO A 8 12.17 19.42 -6.13
N ARG A 9 12.15 20.69 -6.52
CA ARG A 9 13.26 21.64 -6.54
C ARG A 9 14.47 21.22 -7.39
N GLN A 10 14.27 20.25 -8.28
CA GLN A 10 15.34 19.56 -8.98
C GLN A 10 15.38 19.84 -10.49
N PHE A 11 14.59 20.79 -11.01
CA PHE A 11 14.70 21.21 -12.41
C PHE A 11 16.00 21.99 -12.66
N ASN A 12 17.11 21.26 -12.81
CA ASN A 12 18.47 21.75 -12.98
C ASN A 12 19.14 21.06 -14.18
N ALA A 13 20.16 21.70 -14.75
CA ALA A 13 20.95 21.10 -15.81
C ALA A 13 21.47 19.71 -15.41
N GLY A 14 21.41 18.74 -16.33
CA GLY A 14 21.72 17.33 -16.12
C GLY A 14 20.52 16.46 -15.73
N LEU A 15 19.37 17.04 -15.35
CA LEU A 15 18.16 16.26 -15.04
C LEU A 15 17.71 15.44 -16.27
N SER A 16 17.56 14.13 -16.11
CA SER A 16 16.93 13.29 -17.13
C SER A 16 15.45 13.66 -17.26
N LEU A 17 14.97 13.90 -18.48
CA LEU A 17 13.56 14.14 -18.78
C LEU A 17 12.90 12.89 -19.41
N ILE A 18 13.49 11.72 -19.13
CA ILE A 18 13.01 10.38 -19.47
C ILE A 18 13.03 9.53 -18.20
N VAL A 19 11.94 8.79 -17.96
CA VAL A 19 11.81 7.86 -16.82
C VAL A 19 12.22 6.42 -17.18
N ASP A 20 12.00 6.00 -18.43
CA ASP A 20 12.33 4.65 -18.92
C ASP A 20 13.05 4.78 -20.27
N PRO A 21 14.40 4.74 -20.30
CA PRO A 21 15.11 4.57 -21.55
C PRO A 21 14.93 3.11 -21.94
N ALA A 22 13.85 2.77 -22.68
CA ALA A 22 13.83 1.52 -23.40
C ALA A 22 15.20 1.41 -24.12
N PRO A 23 15.95 0.29 -23.97
CA PRO A 23 17.37 0.19 -24.31
C PRO A 23 17.77 0.59 -25.74
N GLN A 24 16.78 0.89 -26.60
CA GLN A 24 16.91 1.04 -28.04
C GLN A 24 16.36 2.36 -28.60
N GLN A 25 15.86 3.33 -27.80
CA GLN A 25 15.25 4.53 -28.40
C GLN A 25 15.84 5.90 -28.02
N GLU A 26 16.08 6.29 -26.77
CA GLU A 26 16.78 7.58 -26.47
C GLU A 26 17.46 7.57 -25.08
N PRO A 27 18.67 7.02 -24.94
CA PRO A 27 19.30 6.88 -23.62
C PRO A 27 19.72 8.19 -22.92
N ASP A 28 19.62 9.37 -23.55
CA ASP A 28 20.26 10.60 -23.03
C ASP A 28 19.47 11.92 -23.28
N PHE A 29 18.14 11.94 -23.16
CA PHE A 29 17.40 13.22 -23.19
C PHE A 29 17.44 13.94 -21.84
N LYS A 30 18.47 14.77 -21.65
CA LYS A 30 18.72 15.55 -20.43
C LYS A 30 18.44 17.03 -20.63
N LEU A 31 18.12 17.70 -19.53
CA LEU A 31 18.01 19.15 -19.47
C LEU A 31 19.41 19.77 -19.57
N ASP A 32 19.68 20.54 -20.62
CA ASP A 32 20.96 21.23 -20.82
C ASP A 32 20.98 22.57 -20.08
N ASP A 33 19.86 23.32 -20.16
CA ASP A 33 19.70 24.64 -19.57
C ASP A 33 18.26 24.82 -19.04
N PRO A 34 18.07 24.92 -17.71
CA PRO A 34 16.75 25.14 -17.11
C PRO A 34 16.22 26.57 -17.32
N GLY A 35 17.06 27.50 -17.79
CA GLY A 35 16.71 28.92 -17.92
C GLY A 35 16.22 29.51 -16.59
N VAL A 36 15.16 30.31 -16.66
CA VAL A 36 14.55 30.97 -15.49
C VAL A 36 13.82 30.00 -14.55
N TYR A 37 13.58 28.76 -14.98
CA TYR A 37 12.84 27.75 -14.21
C TYR A 37 13.75 26.90 -13.31
N LYS A 38 15.02 27.28 -13.20
CA LYS A 38 16.00 26.57 -12.36
C LYS A 38 15.46 26.40 -10.94
N GLY A 39 15.48 25.17 -10.45
CA GLY A 39 15.04 24.83 -9.10
C GLY A 39 13.53 24.78 -8.92
N TRP A 40 12.72 24.87 -9.98
CA TRP A 40 11.31 24.50 -9.91
C TRP A 40 11.17 22.99 -9.69
N ASP A 41 9.98 22.58 -9.23
CA ASP A 41 9.63 21.16 -9.18
C ASP A 41 9.35 20.67 -10.60
N ALA A 42 9.71 19.42 -10.90
CA ALA A 42 9.42 18.80 -12.20
C ALA A 42 8.69 17.47 -12.04
N LEU A 43 7.57 17.31 -12.72
CA LEU A 43 6.93 16.02 -12.94
C LEU A 43 7.25 15.56 -14.36
N ILE A 44 8.10 14.54 -14.43
CA ILE A 44 8.55 13.90 -15.66
C ILE A 44 7.53 12.84 -16.04
N MET A 45 7.02 12.94 -17.26
CA MET A 45 6.02 12.03 -17.81
C MET A 45 6.68 10.78 -18.40
N PRO A 46 5.97 9.64 -18.51
CA PRO A 46 6.49 8.41 -19.10
C PRO A 46 6.99 8.62 -20.53
N ALA A 47 8.11 7.98 -20.87
CA ALA A 47 8.69 8.06 -22.23
C ALA A 47 8.01 7.12 -23.23
N ASN A 48 7.34 6.06 -22.76
CA ASN A 48 6.64 5.10 -23.60
C ASN A 48 5.40 5.73 -24.24
N GLY A 49 5.58 6.23 -25.46
CA GLY A 49 4.48 6.74 -26.27
C GLY A 49 4.82 7.88 -27.22
N SER A 50 5.98 7.83 -27.91
CA SER A 50 6.12 8.57 -29.17
C SER A 50 5.06 8.15 -30.20
N TYR A 51 4.34 7.04 -30.00
CA TYR A 51 3.31 6.55 -30.90
C TYR A 51 2.12 5.89 -30.17
N VAL A 52 0.93 6.51 -30.35
CA VAL A 52 -0.39 5.86 -30.50
C VAL A 52 -1.11 5.33 -29.24
N ALA A 53 -1.80 6.23 -28.51
CA ALA A 53 -3.14 6.04 -27.89
C ALA A 53 -3.52 7.17 -26.90
N TYR A 54 -2.54 7.76 -26.21
CA TYR A 54 -2.74 8.76 -25.14
C TYR A 54 -2.81 10.22 -25.63
N THR A 55 -2.72 10.42 -26.94
CA THR A 55 -2.54 11.74 -27.54
C THR A 55 -3.82 12.57 -27.60
N SER A 56 -5.00 12.00 -27.37
CA SER A 56 -6.29 12.72 -27.45
C SER A 56 -7.20 12.46 -26.24
N SER A 57 -6.63 12.11 -25.08
CA SER A 57 -7.41 11.94 -23.85
C SER A 57 -7.70 13.31 -23.21
N ASP A 58 -8.98 13.56 -22.90
CA ASP A 58 -9.42 14.74 -22.14
C ASP A 58 -8.92 14.72 -20.68
N ASN A 59 -8.49 13.56 -20.18
CA ASN A 59 -8.00 13.35 -18.82
C ASN A 59 -6.66 12.62 -18.85
N MET A 60 -5.64 13.24 -19.44
CA MET A 60 -4.31 12.61 -19.52
C MET A 60 -3.60 12.65 -18.17
N LEU A 61 -3.61 13.79 -17.47
CA LEU A 61 -3.03 13.97 -16.15
C LEU A 61 -4.01 14.71 -15.24
N GLU A 62 -4.22 14.15 -14.05
CA GLU A 62 -5.00 14.77 -12.98
C GLU A 62 -4.06 15.23 -11.87
N LEU A 63 -4.03 16.53 -11.63
CA LEU A 63 -3.16 17.18 -10.66
C LEU A 63 -3.99 17.76 -9.51
N TYR A 64 -3.76 17.26 -8.29
CA TYR A 64 -4.36 17.81 -7.08
C TYR A 64 -3.39 18.76 -6.40
N LEU A 65 -3.73 20.04 -6.38
CA LEU A 65 -2.92 21.08 -5.75
C LEU A 65 -3.49 21.42 -4.36
N ASN A 66 -2.64 21.46 -3.34
CA ASN A 66 -3.05 21.89 -2.00
C ASN A 66 -3.22 23.42 -1.88
N ARG A 67 -2.67 24.18 -2.83
CA ARG A 67 -2.75 25.64 -2.94
C ARG A 67 -2.66 26.07 -4.39
N GLU A 68 -2.94 27.34 -4.68
CA GLU A 68 -2.71 27.89 -6.02
C GLU A 68 -1.21 27.82 -6.38
N ALA A 69 -0.89 27.38 -7.60
CA ALA A 69 0.48 27.20 -8.06
C ALA A 69 0.69 27.76 -9.47
N ARG A 70 1.90 28.22 -9.77
CA ARG A 70 2.33 28.50 -11.15
C ARG A 70 2.74 27.17 -11.78
N VAL A 71 2.02 26.77 -12.83
CA VAL A 71 2.31 25.56 -13.57
C VAL A 71 2.90 25.90 -14.93
N GLY A 72 3.99 25.24 -15.28
CA GLY A 72 4.65 25.34 -16.57
C GLY A 72 4.59 24.02 -17.34
N LEU A 73 4.42 24.08 -18.64
CA LEU A 73 4.49 22.92 -19.53
C LEU A 73 5.65 23.12 -20.49
N VAL A 74 6.71 22.33 -20.35
CA VAL A 74 7.80 22.26 -21.34
C VAL A 74 7.21 21.63 -22.60
N TRP A 75 6.98 22.44 -23.62
CA TRP A 75 6.35 21.99 -24.84
C TRP A 75 7.40 21.52 -25.85
N TYR A 76 7.35 20.23 -26.19
CA TYR A 76 8.30 19.59 -27.09
C TYR A 76 7.95 19.71 -28.58
N GLY A 77 6.80 20.32 -28.92
CA GLY A 77 6.40 20.63 -30.30
C GLY A 77 6.76 22.06 -30.71
N SER A 78 6.29 22.48 -31.89
CA SER A 78 6.41 23.88 -32.31
C SER A 78 5.56 24.79 -31.40
N PRO A 79 6.03 25.98 -31.00
CA PRO A 79 5.22 26.93 -30.20
C PRO A 79 3.90 27.33 -30.87
N THR A 80 3.81 27.25 -32.20
CA THR A 80 2.62 27.57 -32.98
C THR A 80 1.70 26.37 -33.21
N ASP A 81 2.18 25.14 -33.01
CA ASP A 81 1.40 23.92 -33.18
C ASP A 81 1.14 23.27 -31.82
N ARG A 82 0.15 23.79 -31.10
CA ARG A 82 -0.21 23.38 -29.74
C ARG A 82 -1.63 22.83 -29.69
N PRO A 83 -1.94 21.94 -28.72
CA PRO A 83 -3.30 21.52 -28.44
C PRO A 83 -4.22 22.71 -28.17
N SER A 84 -5.49 22.59 -28.55
CA SER A 84 -6.47 23.69 -28.41
C SER A 84 -6.71 24.07 -26.96
N TRP A 85 -6.65 23.10 -26.03
CA TRP A 85 -6.79 23.33 -24.60
C TRP A 85 -5.65 24.17 -24.00
N MET A 86 -4.51 24.28 -24.69
CA MET A 86 -3.38 25.14 -24.29
C MET A 86 -3.52 26.59 -24.80
N SER A 87 -4.64 26.93 -25.47
CA SER A 87 -4.84 28.26 -26.08
C SER A 87 -4.80 29.41 -25.07
N ASP A 88 -5.22 29.18 -23.83
CA ASP A 88 -5.20 30.16 -22.75
C ASP A 88 -3.93 30.12 -21.88
N TRP A 89 -2.96 29.27 -22.23
CA TRP A 89 -1.65 29.23 -21.59
C TRP A 89 -0.71 30.24 -22.23
N ALA A 90 -0.08 31.07 -21.39
CA ALA A 90 0.80 32.14 -21.85
C ALA A 90 2.20 31.57 -22.21
N PRO A 91 2.80 32.00 -23.34
CA PRO A 91 4.19 31.65 -23.62
C PRO A 91 5.12 32.30 -22.59
N GLY A 92 5.99 31.49 -21.99
CA GLY A 92 7.05 31.92 -21.08
C GLY A 92 8.44 31.91 -21.74
N SER A 93 9.47 31.92 -20.90
CA SER A 93 10.87 31.70 -21.31
C SER A 93 11.10 30.27 -21.81
N THR A 94 12.26 30.05 -22.43
CA THR A 94 12.66 28.76 -23.00
C THR A 94 13.58 27.97 -22.09
N VAL A 95 13.62 26.65 -22.31
CA VAL A 95 14.62 25.72 -21.74
C VAL A 95 15.38 25.04 -22.88
N LYS A 96 16.57 24.49 -22.60
CA LYS A 96 17.29 23.63 -23.55
C LYS A 96 17.36 22.20 -23.04
N ALA A 97 17.03 21.23 -23.88
CA ALA A 97 17.16 19.81 -23.58
C ALA A 97 17.50 19.04 -24.85
N GLY A 98 18.39 18.04 -24.74
CA GLY A 98 18.85 17.26 -25.89
C GLY A 98 19.37 18.13 -27.05
N GLY A 99 20.02 19.25 -26.76
CA GLY A 99 20.54 20.20 -27.74
C GLY A 99 19.50 21.07 -28.44
N LYS A 100 18.21 20.96 -28.09
CA LYS A 100 17.11 21.74 -28.68
C LYS A 100 16.52 22.71 -27.68
N THR A 101 15.96 23.82 -28.18
CA THR A 101 15.28 24.84 -27.37
C THR A 101 13.77 24.62 -27.40
N TYR A 102 13.14 24.64 -26.23
CA TYR A 102 11.71 24.41 -26.05
C TYR A 102 11.06 25.57 -25.31
N THR A 103 9.84 25.94 -25.71
CA THR A 103 9.06 26.99 -25.02
C THR A 103 8.31 26.38 -23.85
N VAL A 104 8.31 27.06 -22.70
CA VAL A 104 7.48 26.68 -21.56
C VAL A 104 6.20 27.52 -21.58
N PHE A 105 5.05 26.86 -21.50
CA PHE A 105 3.75 27.53 -21.41
C PHE A 105 3.27 27.58 -19.98
N LEU A 106 2.84 28.75 -19.51
CA LEU A 106 2.58 29.04 -18.11
C LEU A 106 1.10 29.32 -17.84
N LYS A 107 0.59 28.83 -16.72
CA LYS A 107 -0.74 29.16 -16.20
C LYS A 107 -0.75 29.06 -14.67
N ASN A 108 -1.51 29.93 -14.03
CA ASN A 108 -1.82 29.73 -12.60
C ASN A 108 -2.99 28.77 -12.50
N LEU A 109 -2.79 27.68 -11.77
CA LEU A 109 -3.84 26.71 -11.50
C LEU A 109 -4.30 26.85 -10.05
N PRO A 110 -5.62 26.81 -9.79
CA PRO A 110 -6.16 26.90 -8.45
C PRO A 110 -5.83 25.66 -7.62
N ALA A 111 -5.99 25.79 -6.30
CA ALA A 111 -6.04 24.64 -5.41
C ALA A 111 -7.17 23.68 -5.81
N GLY A 112 -7.00 22.40 -5.50
CA GLY A 112 -7.92 21.32 -5.83
C GLY A 112 -7.55 20.62 -7.13
N ARG A 113 -8.56 20.01 -7.75
CA ARG A 113 -8.42 19.14 -8.92
C ARG A 113 -8.21 19.95 -10.19
N ASN A 114 -7.14 19.66 -10.93
CA ASN A 114 -6.83 20.24 -12.23
C ASN A 114 -6.60 19.13 -13.26
N LEU A 115 -7.20 19.25 -14.44
CA LEU A 115 -7.10 18.27 -15.51
C LEU A 115 -6.25 18.82 -16.65
N LEU A 116 -5.17 18.13 -16.98
CA LEU A 116 -4.33 18.44 -18.14
C LEU A 116 -4.54 17.36 -19.20
N GLN A 117 -4.76 17.79 -20.44
CA GLN A 117 -5.15 16.89 -21.53
C GLN A 117 -3.93 16.43 -22.33
N GLY A 118 -4.18 15.53 -23.29
CA GLY A 118 -3.18 15.01 -24.23
C GLY A 118 -2.56 16.08 -25.15
N ILE A 119 -1.64 15.63 -26.00
CA ILE A 119 -0.86 16.50 -26.90
C ILE A 119 -1.42 16.62 -28.32
N ASP A 120 -2.61 16.10 -28.59
CA ASP A 120 -3.32 16.06 -29.88
C ASP A 120 -2.47 15.56 -31.07
N ARG A 121 -1.50 14.67 -30.81
CA ARG A 121 -0.49 14.19 -31.79
C ARG A 121 0.39 15.30 -32.40
N LYS A 122 0.46 16.47 -31.76
CA LYS A 122 1.19 17.66 -32.26
C LYS A 122 2.68 17.70 -31.90
N ALA A 123 3.11 16.83 -30.99
CA ALA A 123 4.51 16.70 -30.61
C ALA A 123 4.92 15.22 -30.58
N GLY A 124 6.21 14.94 -30.73
CA GLY A 124 6.75 13.59 -30.60
C GLY A 124 6.85 13.09 -29.15
N ARG A 125 6.54 13.95 -28.16
CA ARG A 125 6.68 13.68 -26.73
C ARG A 125 5.65 14.49 -25.93
N ILE A 126 5.14 13.89 -24.85
CA ILE A 126 4.28 14.56 -23.87
C ILE A 126 5.09 15.63 -23.12
N TYR A 127 4.48 16.76 -22.80
CA TYR A 127 5.12 17.83 -22.05
C TYR A 127 5.68 17.36 -20.69
N THR A 128 6.72 18.05 -20.19
CA THR A 128 7.12 17.98 -18.78
C THR A 128 6.37 19.04 -18.00
N VAL A 129 5.82 18.69 -16.84
CA VAL A 129 5.11 19.64 -15.97
C VAL A 129 6.11 20.23 -14.98
N LEU A 130 6.15 21.55 -14.89
CA LEU A 130 6.92 22.30 -13.91
C LEU A 130 5.96 22.92 -12.89
N LEU A 131 6.31 22.90 -11.61
CA LEU A 131 5.52 23.51 -10.55
C LEU A 131 6.38 24.47 -9.72
N ALA A 132 5.77 25.59 -9.36
CA ALA A 132 6.32 26.63 -8.52
C ALA A 132 5.20 27.32 -7.71
N GLU A 133 5.60 28.15 -6.76
CA GLU A 133 4.67 29.07 -6.09
C GLU A 133 3.99 29.99 -7.13
N LYS A 134 2.82 30.53 -6.81
CA LYS A 134 2.01 31.38 -7.71
C LYS A 134 2.81 32.52 -8.36
N ASP A 135 3.78 33.07 -7.65
CA ASP A 135 4.65 34.15 -8.10
C ASP A 135 5.80 33.70 -9.01
N GLY A 136 5.95 32.39 -9.25
CA GLY A 136 7.00 31.80 -10.07
C GLY A 136 8.30 31.53 -9.32
N THR A 137 8.31 31.65 -7.98
CA THR A 137 9.45 31.24 -7.17
C THR A 137 9.44 29.73 -6.92
N PRO A 138 10.62 29.07 -6.82
CA PRO A 138 10.71 27.69 -6.39
C PRO A 138 9.98 27.40 -5.09
N THR A 139 9.39 26.20 -4.99
CA THR A 139 8.79 25.71 -3.75
C THR A 139 9.82 25.78 -2.61
N PRO A 140 9.48 26.36 -1.44
CA PRO A 140 10.42 26.49 -0.32
C PRO A 140 10.93 25.13 0.15
N THR A 141 12.19 25.09 0.59
CA THR A 141 12.72 23.89 1.24
C THR A 141 12.04 23.67 2.60
N PRO A 142 11.51 22.47 2.89
CA PRO A 142 10.96 22.16 4.20
C PRO A 142 12.00 22.34 5.31
N ALA A 143 11.56 22.87 6.46
CA ALA A 143 12.43 23.07 7.61
C ALA A 143 12.88 21.73 8.20
N THR A 144 14.15 21.63 8.59
CA THR A 144 14.70 20.46 9.29
C THR A 144 14.96 20.82 10.77
N PRO A 145 14.55 20.00 11.75
CA PRO A 145 14.88 20.22 13.15
C PRO A 145 16.39 20.33 13.39
N SER A 146 16.80 21.19 14.32
CA SER A 146 18.22 21.39 14.64
C SER A 146 18.89 20.07 15.05
N GLY A 147 20.05 19.79 14.46
CA GLY A 147 20.85 18.59 14.75
C GLY A 147 20.40 17.31 14.03
N GLN A 148 19.32 17.35 13.26
CA GLN A 148 18.87 16.22 12.44
C GLN A 148 19.45 16.27 11.02
N PRO A 149 19.68 15.10 10.37
CA PRO A 149 20.02 15.06 8.95
C PRO A 149 18.92 15.69 8.08
N VAL A 150 19.32 16.52 7.11
CA VAL A 150 18.41 17.17 6.15
C VAL A 150 17.89 16.11 5.16
N PRO A 151 16.58 15.80 5.14
CA PRO A 151 16.02 14.85 4.18
C PRO A 151 16.22 15.36 2.76
N GLN A 152 16.68 14.49 1.86
CA GLN A 152 16.80 14.82 0.45
C GLN A 152 15.63 14.23 -0.33
N PRO A 153 15.01 15.01 -1.22
CA PRO A 153 13.95 14.48 -2.06
C PRO A 153 14.52 13.42 -2.99
N ASN A 154 13.68 12.43 -3.26
CA ASN A 154 14.01 11.26 -4.02
C ASN A 154 15.22 10.47 -3.49
N THR A 155 15.50 10.52 -2.19
CA THR A 155 16.45 9.62 -1.50
C THR A 155 15.76 8.87 -0.37
N THR A 156 16.45 7.94 0.31
CA THR A 156 15.92 7.32 1.53
C THR A 156 15.67 8.38 2.60
N CYS A 157 14.54 8.29 3.31
CA CYS A 157 14.25 9.16 4.44
C CYS A 157 15.20 8.88 5.60
N PRO A 158 15.67 9.93 6.32
CA PRO A 158 16.28 9.74 7.63
C PRO A 158 15.30 9.12 8.63
N ASP A 159 15.82 8.32 9.57
CA ASP A 159 15.02 7.61 10.58
C ASP A 159 14.08 8.52 11.36
N TRP A 160 14.52 9.74 11.69
CA TRP A 160 13.69 10.68 12.46
C TRP A 160 12.40 11.09 11.74
N VAL A 161 12.38 11.09 10.40
CA VAL A 161 11.17 11.35 9.60
C VAL A 161 10.22 10.17 9.73
N HIS A 162 10.74 8.94 9.68
CA HIS A 162 9.98 7.71 9.86
C HIS A 162 9.38 7.61 11.27
N ASP A 163 10.16 7.96 12.29
CA ASP A 163 9.73 7.90 13.69
C ASP A 163 8.69 8.96 14.07
N GLN A 164 8.33 9.90 13.18
CA GLN A 164 7.21 10.83 13.40
C GLN A 164 5.84 10.16 13.26
N TYR A 165 5.76 9.04 12.55
CA TYR A 165 4.52 8.33 12.27
C TYR A 165 4.14 7.44 13.44
N VAL A 166 3.58 8.06 14.46
CA VAL A 166 3.16 7.41 15.69
C VAL A 166 1.72 7.75 16.10
N VAL A 167 1.11 6.88 16.89
CA VAL A 167 -0.20 7.06 17.50
C VAL A 167 -0.16 6.61 18.95
N GLN A 168 -0.94 7.27 19.82
CA GLN A 168 -1.13 6.81 21.18
C GLN A 168 -2.13 5.67 21.24
N GLY A 169 -1.71 4.49 21.71
CA GLY A 169 -2.57 3.32 21.90
C GLY A 169 -3.60 3.49 23.03
N HIS A 170 -4.49 2.51 23.18
CA HIS A 170 -5.51 2.51 24.24
C HIS A 170 -4.94 2.38 25.66
N ASP A 171 -3.69 1.94 25.79
CA ASP A 171 -2.95 1.87 27.06
C ASP A 171 -2.12 3.13 27.34
N GLY A 172 -2.26 4.18 26.53
CA GLY A 172 -1.57 5.45 26.67
C GLY A 172 -0.13 5.45 26.17
N LYS A 173 0.41 4.33 25.68
CA LYS A 173 1.76 4.26 25.10
C LYS A 173 1.77 4.73 23.66
N ILE A 174 2.95 5.12 23.18
CA ILE A 174 3.17 5.53 21.80
C ILE A 174 3.57 4.30 20.98
N TYR A 175 2.90 4.11 19.85
CA TYR A 175 3.15 3.04 18.88
C TYR A 175 3.43 3.64 17.52
N ARG A 176 4.21 2.94 16.70
CA ARG A 176 4.28 3.25 15.26
C ARG A 176 2.90 3.07 14.63
N THR A 177 2.65 3.80 13.55
CA THR A 177 1.41 3.70 12.78
C THR A 177 1.69 3.76 11.27
N TRP A 178 0.64 3.83 10.47
CA TRP A 178 0.75 3.92 9.02
C TRP A 178 1.47 5.19 8.59
N HIS A 179 2.29 5.07 7.56
CA HIS A 179 2.89 6.18 6.84
C HIS A 179 2.73 5.94 5.33
N PRO A 180 2.68 7.02 4.52
CA PRO A 180 2.72 6.89 3.07
C PRO A 180 4.06 6.29 2.63
N GLN A 181 4.14 5.79 1.41
CA GLN A 181 5.38 5.21 0.85
C GLN A 181 6.50 6.24 0.68
N ILE A 182 6.09 7.47 0.33
CA ILE A 182 6.92 8.64 0.15
C ILE A 182 6.43 9.70 1.13
N ASP A 183 7.35 10.32 1.86
CA ASP A 183 6.99 11.39 2.77
C ASP A 183 6.41 12.60 1.98
N PRO A 184 5.21 13.10 2.30
CA PRO A 184 4.54 14.12 1.50
C PRO A 184 5.16 15.53 1.66
N VAL A 185 6.04 15.72 2.65
CA VAL A 185 6.72 17.00 2.93
C VAL A 185 8.10 17.00 2.29
N TYR A 186 8.91 15.99 2.59
CA TYR A 186 10.30 15.90 2.16
C TYR A 186 10.49 15.20 0.83
N TRP A 187 9.50 14.42 0.38
CA TRP A 187 9.56 13.59 -0.83
C TRP A 187 10.73 12.59 -0.83
N CYS A 188 11.12 12.12 0.35
CA CYS A 188 12.03 11.00 0.54
C CYS A 188 11.23 9.68 0.64
N TYR A 189 11.89 8.55 0.45
CA TYR A 189 11.30 7.22 0.45
C TYR A 189 11.56 6.48 1.76
N PHE A 190 10.54 5.86 2.35
CA PHE A 190 10.73 5.03 3.55
C PHE A 190 11.29 3.64 3.25
N GLY A 191 11.17 3.16 2.01
CA GLY A 191 11.71 1.85 1.59
C GLY A 191 10.83 0.65 1.94
N HIS A 192 9.66 0.87 2.56
CA HIS A 192 8.60 -0.11 2.73
C HIS A 192 7.23 0.57 2.76
N GLU A 193 6.17 -0.23 2.72
CA GLU A 193 4.78 0.24 2.67
C GLU A 193 3.90 -0.47 3.70
N HIS A 194 2.73 0.09 4.01
CA HIS A 194 1.81 -0.41 5.03
C HIS A 194 0.38 -0.67 4.51
N GLY A 195 0.19 -0.86 3.21
CA GLY A 195 -1.12 -1.00 2.60
C GLY A 195 -1.89 0.32 2.54
N SER A 196 -3.21 0.23 2.60
CA SER A 196 -4.13 1.35 2.37
C SER A 196 -3.94 2.49 3.36
N ASP A 197 -3.96 3.71 2.83
CA ASP A 197 -4.16 4.90 3.63
C ASP A 197 -5.62 4.93 4.16
N PRO A 198 -5.84 4.78 5.47
CA PRO A 198 -7.20 4.83 6.04
C PRO A 198 -7.85 6.20 5.86
N SER A 199 -7.08 7.27 5.66
CA SER A 199 -7.60 8.64 5.55
C SER A 199 -8.34 8.92 4.24
N GLN A 200 -8.20 8.06 3.23
CA GLN A 200 -8.93 8.15 1.97
C GLN A 200 -10.44 7.94 2.14
N LEU A 201 -10.85 7.25 3.21
CA LEU A 201 -12.25 7.03 3.53
C LEU A 201 -12.68 8.08 4.57
N PRO A 202 -13.56 9.04 4.23
CA PRO A 202 -13.90 10.16 5.12
C PRO A 202 -14.38 9.74 6.51
N ALA A 203 -15.13 8.64 6.61
CA ALA A 203 -15.61 8.12 7.89
C ALA A 203 -14.49 7.58 8.78
N LEU A 204 -13.52 6.83 8.21
CA LEU A 204 -12.34 6.38 8.95
C LEU A 204 -11.47 7.56 9.37
N LYS A 205 -11.27 8.53 8.47
CA LYS A 205 -10.55 9.76 8.78
C LYS A 205 -11.19 10.49 9.95
N ALA A 206 -12.50 10.69 9.93
CA ALA A 206 -13.22 11.36 11.01
C ALA A 206 -13.10 10.61 12.35
N ALA A 207 -13.14 9.28 12.34
CA ALA A 207 -12.92 8.46 13.53
C ALA A 207 -11.47 8.57 14.06
N MET A 208 -10.47 8.65 13.19
CA MET A 208 -9.07 8.90 13.59
C MET A 208 -8.89 10.31 14.17
N ASP A 209 -9.45 11.34 13.52
CA ASP A 209 -9.36 12.74 13.97
C ASP A 209 -9.97 12.93 15.38
N ARG A 210 -11.00 12.17 15.73
CA ARG A 210 -11.59 12.15 17.09
C ARG A 210 -10.84 11.28 18.09
N GLY A 211 -9.90 10.45 17.62
CA GLY A 211 -9.16 9.50 18.45
C GLY A 211 -9.95 8.24 18.83
N ASP A 212 -11.07 7.96 18.14
CA ASP A 212 -11.89 6.75 18.32
C ASP A 212 -11.20 5.53 17.67
N LEU A 213 -10.55 5.74 16.52
CA LEU A 213 -9.81 4.74 15.75
C LEU A 213 -8.30 5.01 15.86
N ARG A 214 -7.51 3.97 16.17
CA ARG A 214 -6.06 4.09 16.41
C ARG A 214 -5.31 2.89 15.82
N PRO A 215 -4.73 2.97 14.61
CA PRO A 215 -3.97 1.87 14.03
C PRO A 215 -2.57 1.78 14.67
N ALA A 216 -2.54 1.31 15.92
CA ALA A 216 -1.34 1.18 16.72
C ALA A 216 -0.62 -0.13 16.38
N PHE A 217 0.49 -0.04 15.66
CA PHE A 217 1.25 -1.21 15.22
C PHE A 217 2.00 -1.84 16.40
N GLY A 218 1.71 -3.11 16.69
CA GLY A 218 2.33 -3.87 17.78
C GLY A 218 1.63 -3.69 19.13
N TYR A 219 0.43 -3.10 19.16
CA TYR A 219 -0.32 -2.89 20.41
C TYR A 219 -0.62 -4.21 21.11
N VAL A 220 -1.13 -5.19 20.36
CA VAL A 220 -1.44 -6.51 20.91
C VAL A 220 -0.18 -7.36 21.05
N SER A 221 0.72 -7.31 20.06
CA SER A 221 1.97 -8.07 20.07
C SER A 221 2.83 -7.74 21.29
N THR A 222 2.93 -6.46 21.68
CA THR A 222 3.63 -6.06 22.90
C THR A 222 3.00 -6.69 24.16
N LYS A 223 1.67 -6.71 24.24
CA LYS A 223 0.93 -7.33 25.36
C LYS A 223 1.08 -8.85 25.38
N ALA A 224 1.18 -9.46 24.21
CA ALA A 224 1.40 -10.89 24.01
C ALA A 224 2.88 -11.31 24.13
N GLN A 225 3.78 -10.37 24.43
CA GLN A 225 5.22 -10.58 24.46
C GLN A 225 5.75 -11.20 23.16
N LYS A 226 5.22 -10.72 22.03
CA LYS A 226 5.65 -11.09 20.68
C LYS A 226 6.36 -9.90 20.04
N ASP A 227 7.40 -10.22 19.30
CA ASP A 227 8.14 -9.26 18.49
C ASP A 227 7.70 -9.40 17.04
N GLU A 228 7.07 -8.36 16.53
CA GLU A 228 6.55 -8.28 15.17
C GLU A 228 7.21 -7.10 14.46
N THR A 229 7.87 -7.38 13.34
CA THR A 229 8.60 -6.34 12.61
C THR A 229 7.64 -5.30 12.05
N HIS A 230 7.99 -4.03 12.18
CA HIS A 230 7.16 -2.91 11.76
C HIS A 230 6.67 -3.03 10.31
N GLN A 231 7.54 -3.40 9.38
CA GLN A 231 7.24 -3.50 7.94
C GLN A 231 6.19 -4.57 7.61
N GLY A 232 5.90 -5.49 8.54
CA GLY A 232 4.90 -6.54 8.36
C GLY A 232 3.46 -6.06 8.58
N PHE A 233 3.23 -4.93 9.24
CA PHE A 233 1.88 -4.39 9.45
C PHE A 233 1.30 -3.85 8.15
N LYS A 234 0.20 -4.43 7.69
CA LYS A 234 -0.55 -4.00 6.50
C LYS A 234 -1.96 -3.58 6.88
N LEU A 235 -2.39 -2.45 6.34
CA LEU A 235 -3.74 -1.91 6.44
C LEU A 235 -4.55 -2.25 5.18
N PHE A 236 -5.78 -2.64 5.40
CA PHE A 236 -6.80 -2.88 4.38
C PHE A 236 -7.99 -1.99 4.70
N ALA A 237 -8.02 -0.80 4.10
CA ALA A 237 -9.12 0.16 4.23
C ALA A 237 -10.05 0.03 3.02
N TYR A 238 -11.34 -0.19 3.25
CA TYR A 238 -12.31 -0.29 2.16
C TYR A 238 -13.73 0.13 2.59
N ASP A 239 -14.53 0.57 1.62
CA ASP A 239 -15.98 0.77 1.74
C ASP A 239 -16.69 -0.51 1.30
N ASP A 240 -17.49 -1.13 2.16
CA ASP A 240 -18.19 -2.38 1.86
C ASP A 240 -19.39 -2.23 0.90
N ARG A 241 -19.67 -1.00 0.45
CA ARG A 241 -20.84 -0.61 -0.37
C ARG A 241 -22.19 -0.95 0.28
N GLN A 242 -22.18 -1.20 1.59
CA GLN A 242 -23.31 -1.62 2.41
C GLN A 242 -23.50 -0.66 3.61
N GLY A 243 -22.80 0.48 3.61
CA GLY A 243 -22.95 1.55 4.59
C GLY A 243 -21.85 1.58 5.65
N HIS A 244 -20.77 0.82 5.49
CA HIS A 244 -19.68 0.79 6.47
C HIS A 244 -18.31 0.90 5.81
N ASN A 245 -17.44 1.66 6.46
CA ASN A 245 -16.02 1.65 6.16
C ASN A 245 -15.31 0.73 7.14
N TRP A 246 -14.50 -0.16 6.59
CA TRP A 246 -13.73 -1.14 7.32
C TRP A 246 -12.26 -0.76 7.28
N LEU A 247 -11.59 -0.93 8.41
CA LEU A 247 -10.13 -0.95 8.49
C LEU A 247 -9.70 -2.26 9.12
N ILE A 248 -8.80 -2.99 8.46
CA ILE A 248 -8.15 -4.13 9.06
C ILE A 248 -6.65 -3.88 9.09
N GLN A 249 -6.05 -4.07 10.25
CA GLN A 249 -4.61 -4.16 10.44
C GLN A 249 -4.24 -5.63 10.59
N PHE A 250 -3.30 -6.11 9.79
CA PHE A 250 -2.81 -7.48 9.88
C PHE A 250 -1.29 -7.50 9.74
N HIS A 251 -0.58 -8.12 10.68
CA HIS A 251 0.84 -8.40 10.52
C HIS A 251 1.05 -9.61 9.60
N ILE A 252 1.50 -9.35 8.37
CA ILE A 252 1.73 -10.33 7.30
C ILE A 252 2.97 -9.97 6.48
N GLY A 253 4.13 -9.88 7.15
CA GLY A 253 5.39 -9.60 6.49
C GLY A 253 5.88 -10.74 5.60
N THR A 254 6.29 -10.45 4.36
CA THR A 254 6.70 -11.45 3.35
C THR A 254 8.22 -11.55 3.13
N GLY A 255 9.02 -10.76 3.86
CA GLY A 255 10.47 -10.73 3.70
C GLY A 255 11.23 -11.76 4.53
N GLY A 256 10.83 -11.96 5.79
CA GLY A 256 11.60 -12.73 6.77
C GLY A 256 11.11 -14.17 6.99
N ARG A 257 12.01 -15.05 7.42
CA ARG A 257 11.72 -16.47 7.68
C ARG A 257 10.84 -16.71 8.91
N GLY A 258 10.71 -15.71 9.79
CA GLY A 258 9.84 -15.75 10.97
C GLY A 258 8.39 -16.12 10.65
N ARG A 259 7.90 -15.81 9.44
CA ARG A 259 6.58 -16.19 8.99
C ARG A 259 6.37 -17.70 8.80
N LEU A 260 7.41 -18.55 8.82
CA LEU A 260 7.22 -20.00 8.85
C LEU A 260 6.90 -20.51 10.25
N CYS A 261 7.54 -19.94 11.27
CA CYS A 261 7.49 -20.45 12.64
C CYS A 261 6.51 -19.69 13.54
N THR A 262 6.24 -18.43 13.22
CA THR A 262 5.32 -17.60 14.00
C THR A 262 3.89 -17.99 13.63
N ARG A 263 3.16 -18.58 14.58
CA ARG A 263 1.76 -19.01 14.37
C ARG A 263 0.77 -17.86 14.59
N PHE A 264 1.01 -17.05 15.61
CA PHE A 264 0.08 -16.01 16.03
C PHE A 264 0.57 -14.65 15.59
N HIS A 265 -0.30 -13.86 14.95
CA HIS A 265 0.03 -12.55 14.43
C HIS A 265 -1.01 -11.51 14.83
N GLU A 266 -0.65 -10.25 14.96
CA GLU A 266 -1.59 -9.20 15.33
C GLU A 266 -2.63 -8.96 14.21
N TYR A 267 -3.90 -8.94 14.60
CA TYR A 267 -5.04 -8.72 13.72
C TYR A 267 -6.08 -7.83 14.42
N ASN A 268 -6.26 -6.62 13.89
CA ASN A 268 -7.19 -5.64 14.44
C ASN A 268 -8.22 -5.23 13.38
N VAL A 269 -9.46 -5.00 13.82
CA VAL A 269 -10.59 -4.66 12.95
C VAL A 269 -11.33 -3.46 13.52
N TRP A 270 -11.53 -2.46 12.68
CA TRP A 270 -12.45 -1.36 12.93
C TRP A 270 -13.56 -1.35 11.91
N VAL A 271 -14.75 -0.97 12.37
CA VAL A 271 -15.92 -0.73 11.52
C VAL A 271 -16.51 0.61 11.90
N VAL A 272 -16.74 1.46 10.92
CA VAL A 272 -17.32 2.80 11.10
C VAL A 272 -18.52 2.93 10.16
N ASP A 273 -19.63 3.49 10.65
CA ASP A 273 -20.77 3.83 9.80
C ASP A 273 -20.35 4.93 8.81
N SER A 274 -20.53 4.69 7.51
CA SER A 274 -20.01 5.56 6.47
C SER A 274 -20.68 6.94 6.41
N ARG A 275 -21.88 7.07 7.00
CA ARG A 275 -22.69 8.30 6.97
C ARG A 275 -22.60 9.07 8.28
N THR A 276 -22.77 8.39 9.41
CA THR A 276 -22.75 9.03 10.74
C THR A 276 -21.33 9.19 11.28
N THR A 277 -20.35 8.49 10.70
CA THR A 277 -18.96 8.37 11.15
C THR A 277 -18.81 7.74 12.53
N GLU A 278 -19.87 7.12 13.06
CA GLU A 278 -19.88 6.47 14.37
C GLU A 278 -19.00 5.21 14.34
N LEU A 279 -18.14 5.05 15.35
CA LEU A 279 -17.40 3.80 15.55
C LEU A 279 -18.39 2.70 15.98
N LEU A 280 -18.46 1.62 15.19
CA LEU A 280 -19.34 0.47 15.43
C LEU A 280 -18.60 -0.67 16.12
N ALA A 281 -17.34 -0.92 15.74
CA ALA A 281 -16.48 -1.93 16.34
C ALA A 281 -15.00 -1.52 16.30
N ASP A 282 -14.25 -1.95 17.31
CA ASP A 282 -12.81 -1.70 17.51
C ASP A 282 -12.25 -2.93 18.26
N LEU A 283 -11.79 -3.91 17.48
CA LEU A 283 -11.44 -5.26 17.94
C LEU A 283 -9.97 -5.56 17.67
N HIS A 284 -9.26 -6.13 18.65
CA HIS A 284 -7.81 -6.35 18.60
C HIS A 284 -7.41 -7.68 19.20
N TYR A 285 -6.61 -8.49 18.50
CA TYR A 285 -6.16 -9.77 19.04
C TYR A 285 -4.98 -10.34 18.25
N MET A 286 -4.29 -11.31 18.84
CA MET A 286 -3.36 -12.18 18.15
C MET A 286 -4.15 -13.28 17.45
N THR A 287 -4.35 -13.16 16.13
CA THR A 287 -4.99 -14.21 15.36
C THR A 287 -4.10 -15.43 15.23
N ASP A 288 -4.68 -16.61 15.38
CA ASP A 288 -4.07 -17.85 14.96
C ASP A 288 -4.04 -17.92 13.42
N THR A 289 -2.86 -18.03 12.82
CA THR A 289 -2.66 -18.24 11.38
C THR A 289 -2.29 -19.69 11.05
N GLY A 290 -2.46 -20.60 12.01
CA GLY A 290 -2.35 -22.05 11.88
C GLY A 290 -0.97 -22.56 11.46
N PRO A 291 -0.91 -23.71 10.76
CA PRO A 291 0.34 -24.20 10.21
C PRO A 291 0.81 -23.37 9.00
N ALA A 292 2.12 -23.31 8.81
CA ALA A 292 2.74 -22.90 7.56
C ALA A 292 2.68 -24.04 6.54
N LEU A 293 2.02 -23.77 5.42
CA LEU A 293 1.80 -24.72 4.33
C LEU A 293 2.58 -24.30 3.09
N ASP A 294 2.97 -25.28 2.28
CA ASP A 294 3.53 -25.02 0.95
C ASP A 294 2.41 -24.55 0.01
N ALA A 295 2.43 -23.28 -0.40
CA ALA A 295 1.47 -22.72 -1.36
C ALA A 295 1.66 -23.29 -2.76
N SER A 296 2.87 -23.76 -3.05
CA SER A 296 3.30 -24.31 -4.32
C SER A 296 3.12 -25.83 -4.42
N ALA A 297 2.59 -26.45 -3.37
CA ALA A 297 1.95 -27.74 -3.48
C ALA A 297 0.61 -27.57 -4.22
N THR A 298 0.65 -27.15 -5.49
CA THR A 298 -0.45 -27.49 -6.40
C THR A 298 -0.51 -28.99 -6.43
N GLY A 299 -1.69 -29.56 -6.23
CA GLY A 299 -1.93 -30.92 -6.66
C GLY A 299 -1.47 -30.99 -8.12
N THR A 300 -0.41 -31.75 -8.38
CA THR A 300 -0.05 -32.05 -9.75
C THR A 300 -1.25 -32.76 -10.38
N PRO A 301 -1.34 -32.85 -11.73
CA PRO A 301 -2.30 -33.74 -12.37
C PRO A 301 -2.30 -35.17 -11.77
N ASP A 302 -1.21 -35.55 -11.09
CA ASP A 302 -1.01 -36.84 -10.44
C ASP A 302 -1.56 -36.96 -9.01
N ASP A 303 -1.78 -35.85 -8.25
CA ASP A 303 -2.37 -35.92 -6.90
C ASP A 303 -3.01 -34.59 -6.39
N PRO A 304 -4.28 -34.33 -6.75
CA PRO A 304 -5.07 -33.20 -6.26
C PRO A 304 -5.24 -33.13 -4.73
N SER A 305 -5.01 -34.23 -3.99
CA SER A 305 -5.29 -34.33 -2.55
C SER A 305 -4.26 -33.63 -1.66
N LYS A 306 -3.10 -33.26 -2.21
CA LYS A 306 -2.00 -32.59 -1.49
C LYS A 306 -2.04 -31.07 -1.55
N ALA A 307 -2.93 -30.51 -2.37
CA ALA A 307 -3.21 -29.09 -2.37
C ALA A 307 -3.80 -28.71 -1.02
N ASN A 308 -3.16 -27.77 -0.32
CA ASN A 308 -3.57 -27.26 1.00
C ASN A 308 -3.29 -28.14 2.23
N THR A 309 -2.52 -29.21 2.13
CA THR A 309 -2.21 -30.08 3.29
C THR A 309 -0.72 -30.29 3.53
N THR A 310 0.14 -29.93 2.56
CA THR A 310 1.58 -30.08 2.66
C THR A 310 2.16 -29.01 3.59
N ARG A 311 2.79 -29.44 4.68
CA ARG A 311 3.33 -28.57 5.72
C ARG A 311 4.83 -28.39 5.58
N TYR A 312 5.32 -27.19 5.88
CA TYR A 312 6.75 -27.00 6.09
C TYR A 312 7.20 -27.66 7.39
N LYS A 313 8.45 -28.13 7.43
CA LYS A 313 9.15 -28.57 8.63
C LYS A 313 10.52 -27.89 8.72
N PRO A 314 10.56 -26.59 9.04
CA PRO A 314 11.82 -25.89 9.27
C PRO A 314 12.51 -26.47 10.51
N ALA A 315 13.84 -26.47 10.53
CA ALA A 315 14.62 -27.01 11.65
C ALA A 315 14.33 -26.27 12.98
N GLU A 316 13.96 -25.00 12.92
CA GLU A 316 13.73 -24.12 14.06
C GLU A 316 12.34 -24.30 14.67
N CYS A 317 11.40 -24.85 13.90
CA CYS A 317 10.02 -25.06 14.34
C CYS A 317 9.42 -26.35 13.76
N PRO A 318 10.01 -27.52 14.05
CA PRO A 318 9.54 -28.81 13.54
C PRO A 318 8.10 -29.14 14.01
N GLU A 319 7.63 -28.51 15.08
CA GLU A 319 6.27 -28.61 15.60
C GLU A 319 5.20 -28.09 14.64
N ASN A 320 5.57 -27.37 13.57
CA ASN A 320 4.63 -26.97 12.52
C ASN A 320 3.90 -28.19 11.89
N LEU A 321 4.51 -29.37 11.91
CA LEU A 321 3.88 -30.63 11.49
C LEU A 321 2.72 -31.08 12.40
N ASN A 322 2.71 -30.62 13.65
CA ASN A 322 1.79 -31.10 14.68
C ASN A 322 0.65 -30.10 14.97
N ILE A 323 0.69 -28.89 14.41
CA ILE A 323 -0.38 -27.91 14.56
C ILE A 323 -1.69 -28.50 13.99
N PRO A 324 -2.84 -28.45 14.66
CA PRO A 324 -4.05 -29.01 14.06
C PRO A 324 -4.43 -28.34 12.72
N MET A 325 -5.27 -29.00 11.93
CA MET A 325 -5.94 -28.39 10.77
C MET A 325 -7.44 -28.56 10.97
N SER A 326 -8.00 -27.80 11.92
CA SER A 326 -9.45 -27.67 12.07
C SER A 326 -9.92 -26.34 11.48
N ASN A 327 -11.24 -26.19 11.31
CA ASN A 327 -11.83 -24.94 10.84
C ASN A 327 -11.75 -23.80 11.88
N ASP A 328 -11.32 -24.09 13.11
CA ASP A 328 -11.18 -23.10 14.19
C ASP A 328 -9.85 -22.35 14.11
N GLN A 329 -8.91 -22.84 13.30
CA GLN A 329 -7.58 -22.28 13.14
C GLN A 329 -7.44 -21.61 11.78
N GLY A 330 -6.63 -20.55 11.74
CA GLY A 330 -6.23 -19.95 10.47
C GLY A 330 -5.31 -20.88 9.68
N ARG A 331 -4.76 -20.37 8.58
CA ARG A 331 -3.69 -21.03 7.82
C ARG A 331 -2.90 -20.00 7.04
N ARG A 332 -1.60 -20.22 6.92
CA ARG A 332 -0.74 -19.44 6.03
C ARG A 332 -0.04 -20.34 5.03
N ARG A 333 0.00 -19.92 3.77
CA ARG A 333 0.60 -20.65 2.67
C ARG A 333 1.74 -19.83 2.12
N ILE A 334 2.94 -20.38 2.07
CA ILE A 334 4.15 -19.69 1.62
C ILE A 334 4.67 -20.36 0.35
N PRO A 335 4.87 -19.61 -0.75
CA PRO A 335 5.29 -20.19 -2.01
C PRO A 335 6.78 -20.51 -2.03
N ARG A 336 7.15 -21.48 -2.87
CA ARG A 336 8.55 -21.83 -3.15
C ARG A 336 9.07 -21.06 -4.37
N ILE A 337 10.39 -21.01 -4.49
CA ILE A 337 11.06 -20.35 -5.62
C ILE A 337 10.89 -21.11 -6.95
N ASP A 338 10.77 -22.44 -6.89
CA ASP A 338 10.78 -23.32 -8.07
C ASP A 338 9.38 -23.58 -8.63
N ARG A 339 8.36 -22.91 -8.11
CA ARG A 339 6.96 -23.17 -8.41
C ARG A 339 6.11 -21.91 -8.28
N ASN A 340 5.03 -21.87 -9.04
CA ASN A 340 4.05 -20.79 -8.95
C ASN A 340 3.23 -20.91 -7.66
N GLY A 341 2.69 -19.79 -7.21
CA GLY A 341 1.85 -19.71 -6.03
C GLY A 341 1.87 -18.32 -5.42
N TYR A 342 0.78 -18.00 -4.73
CA TYR A 342 0.60 -16.78 -3.95
C TYR A 342 0.88 -17.06 -2.48
N GLU A 343 1.36 -16.07 -1.75
CA GLU A 343 1.42 -16.15 -0.30
C GLU A 343 0.03 -15.83 0.26
N THR A 344 -0.65 -16.80 0.87
CA THR A 344 -2.01 -16.63 1.39
C THR A 344 -2.02 -16.68 2.91
N TRP A 345 -2.68 -15.72 3.53
CA TRP A 345 -2.90 -15.61 4.96
C TRP A 345 -4.40 -15.66 5.27
N GLN A 346 -4.79 -16.60 6.12
CA GLN A 346 -6.16 -16.74 6.62
C GLN A 346 -6.12 -16.67 8.14
N PRO A 347 -6.71 -15.61 8.76
CA PRO A 347 -6.80 -15.51 10.20
C PRO A 347 -7.90 -16.44 10.74
N SER A 348 -7.70 -16.92 11.97
CA SER A 348 -8.82 -17.37 12.80
C SER A 348 -9.63 -16.17 13.26
N LEU A 349 -10.94 -16.33 13.30
CA LEU A 349 -11.89 -15.27 13.64
C LEU A 349 -12.67 -15.71 14.87
N PRO A 350 -12.28 -15.28 16.09
CA PRO A 350 -12.88 -15.77 17.31
C PRO A 350 -14.34 -15.29 17.43
N SER A 351 -15.28 -16.25 17.50
CA SER A 351 -16.70 -15.94 17.70
C SER A 351 -16.97 -15.25 19.04
N THR A 352 -16.07 -15.40 20.02
CA THR A 352 -16.06 -14.67 21.29
C THR A 352 -15.91 -13.16 21.13
N LEU A 353 -15.40 -12.67 20.00
CA LEU A 353 -15.42 -11.25 19.62
C LEU A 353 -16.57 -10.90 18.67
N GLY A 354 -17.55 -11.80 18.50
CA GLY A 354 -18.69 -11.63 17.61
C GLY A 354 -18.39 -11.91 16.15
N PHE A 355 -17.17 -12.27 15.77
CA PHE A 355 -16.84 -12.53 14.37
C PHE A 355 -17.59 -13.74 13.81
N PHE A 356 -17.93 -13.66 12.53
CA PHE A 356 -18.40 -14.79 11.74
C PHE A 356 -17.96 -14.67 10.28
N GLY A 357 -18.07 -15.79 9.56
CA GLY A 357 -17.60 -15.87 8.18
C GLY A 357 -16.11 -16.20 8.08
N GLY A 358 -15.53 -15.99 6.89
CA GLY A 358 -14.12 -16.25 6.65
C GLY A 358 -13.51 -15.23 5.69
N ARG A 359 -12.20 -15.04 5.79
CA ARG A 359 -11.47 -14.11 4.93
C ARG A 359 -10.09 -14.63 4.58
N GLY A 360 -9.61 -14.29 3.39
CA GLY A 360 -8.26 -14.63 2.94
C GLY A 360 -7.57 -13.43 2.34
N TYR A 361 -6.32 -13.23 2.71
CA TYR A 361 -5.43 -12.19 2.21
C TYR A 361 -4.35 -12.86 1.39
N ASN A 362 -4.10 -12.38 0.19
CA ASN A 362 -3.15 -12.96 -0.73
C ASN A 362 -2.14 -11.91 -1.12
N THR A 363 -0.88 -12.29 -1.18
CA THR A 363 0.21 -11.50 -1.74
C THR A 363 0.73 -12.26 -2.95
N ASP A 364 0.59 -11.67 -4.14
CA ASP A 364 0.99 -12.34 -5.37
C ASP A 364 2.50 -12.35 -5.55
N ASN A 365 3.14 -11.32 -5.03
CA ASN A 365 4.52 -10.98 -5.27
C ASN A 365 5.32 -10.82 -3.96
N PRO A 366 5.35 -11.86 -3.10
CA PRO A 366 6.03 -11.78 -1.81
C PRO A 366 7.52 -11.44 -1.97
N GLN A 367 8.08 -10.68 -1.02
CA GLN A 367 9.47 -10.22 -1.07
C GLN A 367 10.49 -11.35 -1.18
N THR A 368 10.21 -12.45 -0.52
CA THR A 368 11.01 -13.67 -0.60
C THR A 368 10.12 -14.89 -0.78
N ARG A 369 10.69 -15.96 -1.33
CA ARG A 369 10.07 -17.26 -1.49
C ARG A 369 10.91 -18.32 -0.79
N CYS A 370 10.31 -19.45 -0.47
CA CYS A 370 11.01 -20.56 0.16
C CYS A 370 11.96 -21.27 -0.81
N SER A 371 13.13 -21.70 -0.31
CA SER A 371 14.02 -22.60 -1.03
C SER A 371 13.35 -23.92 -1.37
N SER A 372 13.83 -24.58 -2.42
CA SER A 372 13.29 -25.84 -2.91
C SER A 372 13.67 -27.08 -2.09
N SER A 373 14.12 -26.88 -0.84
CA SER A 373 14.75 -27.89 0.03
C SER A 373 13.75 -28.83 0.73
N TYR A 374 14.20 -30.07 1.00
CA TYR A 374 13.43 -31.11 1.68
C TYR A 374 14.29 -31.86 2.71
N ASP A 375 13.66 -32.38 3.76
CA ASP A 375 14.30 -33.29 4.71
C ASP A 375 14.34 -34.75 4.18
N ALA A 376 15.02 -35.64 4.90
CA ALA A 376 15.14 -37.05 4.54
C ALA A 376 13.79 -37.82 4.48
N GLN A 377 12.73 -37.25 5.05
CA GLN A 377 11.37 -37.80 5.08
C GLN A 377 10.48 -37.17 3.98
N GLY A 378 11.05 -36.31 3.13
CA GLY A 378 10.33 -35.64 2.05
C GLY A 378 9.48 -34.46 2.49
N ASN A 379 9.67 -33.91 3.69
CA ASN A 379 8.97 -32.69 4.11
C ASN A 379 9.72 -31.46 3.60
N PRO A 380 9.04 -30.45 3.03
CA PRO A 380 9.71 -29.22 2.62
C PRO A 380 10.23 -28.47 3.85
N THR A 381 11.50 -28.04 3.82
CA THR A 381 12.15 -27.42 5.00
C THR A 381 12.20 -25.91 4.92
N CYS A 382 12.31 -25.36 3.71
CA CYS A 382 12.55 -23.93 3.49
C CYS A 382 13.76 -23.42 4.31
N ASP A 383 14.92 -24.02 4.07
CA ASP A 383 16.16 -23.69 4.78
C ASP A 383 16.65 -22.27 4.48
N GLN A 384 16.23 -21.69 3.34
CA GLN A 384 16.55 -20.33 2.94
C GLN A 384 15.32 -19.57 2.43
N MET A 385 15.28 -18.28 2.76
CA MET A 385 14.40 -17.32 2.08
C MET A 385 15.16 -16.73 0.89
N ILE A 386 14.63 -16.94 -0.30
CA ILE A 386 15.24 -16.51 -1.55
C ILE A 386 14.44 -15.32 -2.07
N ARG A 387 15.09 -14.17 -2.28
CA ARG A 387 14.47 -13.08 -3.04
C ARG A 387 14.24 -13.59 -4.45
N SER A 388 13.00 -13.58 -4.91
CA SER A 388 12.72 -14.04 -6.25
C SER A 388 13.42 -13.11 -7.27
N PRO A 389 13.91 -13.65 -8.40
CA PRO A 389 14.69 -12.87 -9.37
C PRO A 389 13.83 -11.94 -10.22
N SER A 390 12.53 -11.87 -9.96
CA SER A 390 11.67 -10.94 -10.68
C SER A 390 11.88 -9.53 -10.12
N ASP A 391 11.80 -8.53 -10.99
CA ASP A 391 11.78 -7.13 -10.54
C ASP A 391 10.56 -6.79 -9.68
N TYR A 392 9.66 -7.78 -9.52
CA TYR A 392 8.33 -7.65 -8.93
C TYR A 392 8.21 -8.17 -7.49
N ASP A 393 9.28 -8.50 -6.78
CA ASP A 393 9.20 -9.16 -5.47
C ASP A 393 9.29 -8.18 -4.29
N TRP A 394 8.28 -7.34 -4.11
CA TRP A 394 8.27 -6.25 -3.13
C TRP A 394 7.19 -6.39 -2.03
N GLY A 395 6.22 -7.30 -2.21
CA GLY A 395 5.23 -7.69 -1.20
C GLY A 395 3.98 -6.80 -1.11
N GLU A 396 3.73 -5.95 -2.09
CA GLU A 396 2.67 -4.93 -2.11
C GLU A 396 1.47 -5.28 -2.97
N ASN A 397 1.61 -6.13 -4.00
CA ASN A 397 0.45 -6.60 -4.75
C ASN A 397 -0.35 -7.59 -3.90
N ARG A 398 -1.28 -7.03 -3.12
CA ARG A 398 -2.06 -7.73 -2.12
C ARG A 398 -3.54 -7.57 -2.39
N TRP A 399 -4.27 -8.68 -2.40
CA TRP A 399 -5.73 -8.67 -2.55
C TRP A 399 -6.38 -9.54 -1.48
N PHE A 400 -7.67 -9.32 -1.25
CA PHE A 400 -8.42 -10.15 -0.31
C PHE A 400 -9.74 -10.64 -0.89
N ILE A 401 -10.25 -11.72 -0.30
CA ILE A 401 -11.55 -12.31 -0.60
C ILE A 401 -12.29 -12.62 0.70
N VAL A 402 -13.61 -12.60 0.62
CA VAL A 402 -14.51 -13.08 1.67
C VAL A 402 -14.96 -14.50 1.29
N ALA A 403 -14.69 -15.47 2.17
CA ALA A 403 -15.11 -16.85 1.96
C ALA A 403 -16.64 -16.96 2.10
N ASP A 404 -17.29 -17.73 1.21
CA ASP A 404 -18.75 -17.83 1.12
C ASP A 404 -19.43 -16.46 1.10
N GLY A 405 -18.79 -15.49 0.43
CA GLY A 405 -19.11 -14.09 0.60
C GLY A 405 -20.48 -13.67 0.07
N ALA A 406 -21.10 -14.47 -0.80
CA ALA A 406 -22.48 -14.27 -1.26
C ALA A 406 -23.54 -14.62 -0.21
N THR A 407 -23.23 -15.55 0.69
CA THR A 407 -24.20 -16.17 1.60
C THR A 407 -23.90 -15.79 3.05
N THR A 408 -22.74 -16.22 3.55
CA THR A 408 -22.32 -16.00 4.94
C THR A 408 -21.68 -14.64 5.11
N GLY A 409 -20.88 -14.20 4.13
CA GLY A 409 -20.12 -12.95 4.23
C GLY A 409 -19.02 -12.99 5.30
N PHE A 410 -18.52 -11.82 5.67
CA PHE A 410 -17.65 -11.60 6.84
C PHE A 410 -18.27 -10.50 7.69
N GLY A 411 -18.32 -10.67 9.02
CA GLY A 411 -19.04 -9.71 9.84
C GLY A 411 -18.82 -9.84 11.33
N ILE A 412 -19.56 -9.00 12.07
CA ILE A 412 -19.59 -8.94 13.53
C ILE A 412 -21.06 -9.00 13.98
N ASP A 413 -21.34 -9.95 14.86
CA ASP A 413 -22.63 -10.16 15.51
C ASP A 413 -22.44 -10.06 17.03
N ALA A 414 -22.89 -8.93 17.59
CA ALA A 414 -22.75 -8.62 19.00
C ALA A 414 -23.43 -9.65 19.91
N SER A 415 -24.42 -10.39 19.43
CA SER A 415 -25.12 -11.42 20.22
C SER A 415 -24.25 -12.65 20.50
N LYS A 416 -23.15 -12.83 19.75
CA LYS A 416 -22.21 -13.94 19.91
C LYS A 416 -20.96 -13.56 20.71
N ALA A 417 -20.71 -12.26 20.87
CA ALA A 417 -19.55 -11.76 21.58
C ALA A 417 -19.66 -12.00 23.09
N LEU A 418 -18.50 -12.09 23.77
CA LEU A 418 -18.41 -12.20 25.24
C LEU A 418 -19.05 -11.02 25.97
N ALA A 419 -18.98 -9.83 25.36
CA ALA A 419 -19.52 -8.59 25.89
C ALA A 419 -19.73 -7.56 24.76
N THR A 420 -20.43 -6.47 25.08
CA THR A 420 -20.63 -5.30 24.20
C THR A 420 -20.33 -4.03 24.99
N GLY A 421 -20.30 -2.87 24.32
CA GLY A 421 -19.70 -1.67 24.86
C GLY A 421 -18.18 -1.81 24.90
N VAL A 422 -17.52 -1.13 25.85
CA VAL A 422 -16.08 -1.30 26.09
C VAL A 422 -15.86 -2.46 27.05
N PHE A 423 -15.02 -3.42 26.65
CA PHE A 423 -14.63 -4.56 27.48
C PHE A 423 -13.17 -4.93 27.22
N TYR A 424 -12.64 -5.88 27.99
CA TYR A 424 -11.24 -6.27 27.92
C TYR A 424 -11.11 -7.78 27.81
N THR A 425 -10.19 -8.24 26.97
CA THR A 425 -9.90 -9.66 26.79
C THR A 425 -8.44 -9.98 27.01
N ASP A 426 -8.14 -11.27 27.11
CA ASP A 426 -6.80 -11.79 26.85
C ASP A 426 -6.31 -11.42 25.44
N THR A 427 -5.03 -11.64 25.16
CA THR A 427 -4.39 -11.25 23.90
C THR A 427 -4.91 -12.00 22.68
N THR A 428 -5.66 -13.09 22.87
CA THR A 428 -6.25 -13.90 21.80
C THR A 428 -7.75 -13.61 21.58
N GLY A 429 -8.36 -12.73 22.39
CA GLY A 429 -9.77 -12.37 22.23
C GLY A 429 -10.75 -13.47 22.68
N THR A 430 -10.29 -14.42 23.50
CA THR A 430 -11.01 -15.65 23.85
C THR A 430 -11.64 -15.61 25.23
N GLN A 431 -11.15 -14.77 26.14
CA GLN A 431 -11.63 -14.69 27.52
C GLN A 431 -11.72 -13.25 28.00
N LEU A 432 -12.71 -12.94 28.83
CA LEU A 432 -12.80 -11.66 29.52
C LEU A 432 -11.74 -11.57 30.62
N VAL A 433 -11.09 -10.42 30.72
CA VAL A 433 -10.10 -10.13 31.77
C VAL A 433 -10.39 -8.76 32.41
N SER A 434 -9.81 -8.51 33.58
CA SER A 434 -9.88 -7.19 34.20
C SER A 434 -9.12 -6.17 33.35
N SER A 435 -9.64 -4.94 33.25
CA SER A 435 -8.91 -3.81 32.63
C SER A 435 -7.56 -3.51 33.30
N SER A 436 -7.37 -3.95 34.55
CA SER A 436 -6.13 -3.82 35.31
C SER A 436 -5.10 -4.92 35.02
N ASP A 437 -5.46 -5.96 34.24
CA ASP A 437 -4.52 -6.99 33.84
C ASP A 437 -3.44 -6.37 32.91
N PRO A 438 -2.13 -6.59 33.16
CA PRO A 438 -1.07 -6.05 32.32
C PRO A 438 -1.19 -6.44 30.83
N THR A 439 -1.80 -7.60 30.56
CA THR A 439 -2.02 -8.15 29.21
C THR A 439 -3.39 -7.82 28.64
N ALA A 440 -4.25 -7.11 29.39
CA ALA A 440 -5.60 -6.76 28.96
C ALA A 440 -5.59 -6.01 27.63
N VAL A 441 -6.35 -6.51 26.67
CA VAL A 441 -6.58 -5.86 25.38
C VAL A 441 -7.97 -5.26 25.37
N ARG A 442 -8.04 -3.93 25.21
CA ARG A 442 -9.32 -3.22 25.06
C ARG A 442 -10.03 -3.63 23.77
N GLN A 443 -11.32 -3.91 23.88
CA GLN A 443 -12.25 -4.18 22.79
C GLN A 443 -13.42 -3.18 22.84
N TYR A 444 -14.06 -2.96 21.72
CA TYR A 444 -15.37 -2.31 21.67
C TYR A 444 -16.26 -2.90 20.57
N ILE A 445 -17.52 -3.16 20.94
CA ILE A 445 -18.59 -3.54 20.02
C ILE A 445 -19.83 -2.74 20.40
N LYS A 446 -20.42 -1.99 19.48
CA LYS A 446 -21.68 -1.27 19.72
C LYS A 446 -22.77 -2.26 20.18
N PRO A 447 -23.48 -2.01 21.29
CA PRO A 447 -24.56 -2.88 21.75
C PRO A 447 -25.61 -3.12 20.66
N GLY A 448 -25.94 -4.39 20.42
CA GLY A 448 -26.89 -4.79 19.37
C GLY A 448 -26.34 -4.71 17.94
N LEU A 449 -25.03 -4.50 17.74
CA LEU A 449 -24.42 -4.48 16.42
C LEU A 449 -24.64 -5.81 15.69
N PHE A 450 -25.14 -5.71 14.46
CA PHE A 450 -25.04 -6.74 13.46
C PHE A 450 -24.60 -6.10 12.15
N VAL A 451 -23.39 -6.43 11.70
CA VAL A 451 -22.81 -5.90 10.48
C VAL A 451 -22.17 -7.03 9.69
N ARG A 452 -22.36 -7.01 8.37
CA ARG A 452 -21.89 -8.03 7.46
C ARG A 452 -21.49 -7.41 6.12
N HIS A 453 -20.31 -7.76 5.66
CA HIS A 453 -19.85 -7.52 4.31
C HIS A 453 -20.19 -8.75 3.43
N LEU A 454 -21.20 -8.61 2.56
CA LEU A 454 -21.51 -9.57 1.51
C LEU A 454 -20.84 -9.17 0.20
N THR A 455 -20.06 -10.07 -0.40
CA THR A 455 -19.34 -9.84 -1.66
C THR A 455 -18.87 -11.16 -2.27
N GLU A 456 -19.00 -11.33 -3.58
CA GLU A 456 -18.31 -12.40 -4.34
C GLU A 456 -17.02 -11.90 -5.00
N ASP A 457 -16.81 -10.58 -4.97
CA ASP A 457 -15.69 -9.93 -5.62
C ASP A 457 -14.36 -10.20 -4.90
N ARG A 458 -13.28 -10.15 -5.68
CA ARG A 458 -11.94 -9.96 -5.13
C ARG A 458 -11.72 -8.47 -4.90
N TRP A 459 -11.05 -8.12 -3.82
CA TRP A 459 -10.73 -6.74 -3.52
C TRP A 459 -9.26 -6.51 -3.76
N ILE A 460 -8.94 -5.67 -4.74
CA ILE A 460 -7.57 -5.39 -5.19
C ILE A 460 -7.25 -3.89 -4.97
N PRO A 461 -5.97 -3.54 -4.80
CA PRO A 461 -5.55 -2.15 -4.73
C PRO A 461 -5.70 -1.51 -6.12
N TYR A 462 -6.30 -0.33 -6.16
CA TYR A 462 -6.57 0.42 -7.38
C TYR A 462 -5.40 1.31 -7.78
N ASP A 463 -4.63 1.80 -6.80
CA ASP A 463 -3.53 2.72 -7.02
C ASP A 463 -2.33 2.44 -6.10
N GLY A 464 -1.12 2.76 -6.58
CA GLY A 464 0.15 2.54 -5.87
C GLY A 464 0.39 3.41 -4.65
N TRP A 465 -0.26 4.57 -4.57
CA TRP A 465 0.10 5.63 -3.64
C TRP A 465 -0.68 5.54 -2.34
N TRP A 466 -1.99 5.38 -2.47
CA TRP A 466 -2.94 5.31 -1.38
C TRP A 466 -3.46 3.90 -1.17
N VAL A 467 -3.24 2.99 -2.13
CA VAL A 467 -3.59 1.57 -2.05
C VAL A 467 -5.10 1.43 -1.76
N GLU A 468 -5.93 2.20 -2.46
CA GLU A 468 -7.39 2.14 -2.34
C GLU A 468 -7.92 0.77 -2.79
N TYR A 469 -8.65 0.04 -1.95
CA TYR A 469 -9.22 -1.25 -2.35
C TYR A 469 -10.54 -1.09 -3.11
N ARG A 470 -10.64 -1.75 -4.27
CA ARG A 470 -11.86 -1.81 -5.07
C ARG A 470 -12.26 -3.25 -5.41
N PRO A 471 -13.57 -3.53 -5.49
CA PRO A 471 -14.05 -4.85 -5.89
C PRO A 471 -13.86 -5.06 -7.40
N VAL A 472 -13.42 -6.25 -7.77
CA VAL A 472 -13.33 -6.74 -9.14
C VAL A 472 -13.96 -8.13 -9.24
N PRO A 473 -14.73 -8.42 -10.32
CA PRO A 473 -15.31 -9.74 -10.53
C PRO A 473 -14.25 -10.85 -10.52
N ALA A 474 -14.60 -12.00 -9.96
CA ALA A 474 -13.71 -13.16 -9.92
C ALA A 474 -13.28 -13.59 -11.33
N GLY A 475 -11.97 -13.65 -11.58
CA GLY A 475 -11.39 -14.08 -12.86
C GLY A 475 -10.97 -12.96 -13.82
N ALA A 476 -11.25 -11.70 -13.49
CA ALA A 476 -10.95 -10.55 -14.35
C ALA A 476 -9.64 -9.80 -14.01
N VAL A 477 -8.79 -10.36 -13.14
CA VAL A 477 -7.67 -9.59 -12.59
C VAL A 477 -6.45 -9.63 -13.50
N ASN A 478 -6.13 -8.49 -14.13
CA ASN A 478 -4.83 -8.26 -14.75
C ASN A 478 -3.95 -7.44 -13.78
N PHE A 479 -3.09 -8.13 -13.03
CA PHE A 479 -2.17 -7.53 -12.08
C PHE A 479 -1.00 -6.77 -12.75
N GLU A 480 -0.70 -7.01 -14.04
CA GLU A 480 0.38 -6.30 -14.75
C GLU A 480 0.13 -4.78 -14.85
N SER A 481 -1.15 -4.39 -14.81
CA SER A 481 -1.56 -2.98 -14.83
C SER A 481 -1.58 -2.30 -13.45
N HIS A 482 -1.47 -3.07 -12.37
CA HIS A 482 -1.56 -2.61 -10.98
C HIS A 482 -0.19 -2.60 -10.30
N ASN A 483 0.89 -2.39 -11.07
CA ASN A 483 2.22 -2.38 -10.52
C ASN A 483 2.41 -1.17 -9.57
N LEU A 484 2.19 -1.39 -8.27
CA LEU A 484 2.43 -0.42 -7.20
C LEU A 484 3.94 -0.19 -7.00
N GLU A 485 4.81 -0.97 -7.64
CA GLU A 485 6.26 -0.97 -7.41
C GLU A 485 6.96 0.24 -8.03
N HIS A 486 6.51 0.78 -9.15
CA HIS A 486 7.24 1.90 -9.77
C HIS A 486 7.19 3.19 -8.93
N SER A 487 6.26 3.33 -7.98
CA SER A 487 6.31 4.40 -6.98
C SER A 487 7.25 4.09 -5.82
N LEU A 488 7.64 2.83 -5.60
CA LEU A 488 8.60 2.39 -4.58
C LEU A 488 10.02 2.22 -5.14
N GLN A 489 10.15 2.06 -6.46
CA GLN A 489 11.41 1.92 -7.17
C GLN A 489 12.18 3.25 -7.15
N VAL A 490 13.04 3.31 -6.14
CA VAL A 490 14.33 3.99 -6.13
C VAL A 490 14.29 5.45 -5.64
N PRO A 491 14.71 5.67 -4.39
CA PRO A 491 15.60 6.78 -4.09
C PRO A 491 16.84 6.71 -5.00
N ASN A 492 16.89 7.52 -6.07
CA ASN A 492 17.98 7.52 -7.06
C ASN A 492 19.34 7.82 -6.45
#